data_AF-A0AAN5HZ01-F1
#
_entry.id   AF-A0AAN5HZ01-F1
#
_cell.length_a   1.000
_cell.length_b   1.000
_cell.length_c   1.000
_cell.angle_alpha   90.00
_cell.angle_beta   90.00
_cell.angle_gamma   90.00
#
_symmetry.space_group_name_H-M   'P 1'
#
loop_
_entity.id
_entity.type
_entity.pdbx_description
1 polymer ?
#
loop_
_entity_poly.entity_id
_entity_poly.type
_entity_poly.pdbx_seq_one_letter_code
_entity_poly.pdbx_strand_id
1 'polypeptide(L)'
;TSKTTTTELATTVTTESTTATTTKEATTSKTTTTELATTVTTESTTSEATTTEVARTSQTTPEVTDTATPTIGTTPMAVEGTTPKTTALTTKKITRCLGRSDFANIYDNSSYYYNYRVGVHAFCPASDKICIAQIQSNGIGYDMRRGMGLMGRAVSLAEHYISRVRAACSEWRDLKLLAFTKSGKKYLHNLEGRGLKQGWVSTVKGSCGANVPIRRWKSRVSDDMMYGVDLEWNTWY
;
A
#
# COMPACT_ATOMS: atom_id res chain seq x y z
N THR A 1 18.38 45.17 60.37
CA THR A 1 17.06 44.54 60.62
C THR A 1 16.13 44.97 59.51
N SER A 2 15.95 44.12 58.50
CA SER A 2 15.00 44.31 57.40
C SER A 2 14.36 42.96 57.12
N LYS A 3 13.03 42.91 57.23
CA LYS A 3 12.21 41.70 57.08
C LYS A 3 11.71 41.64 55.64
N THR A 4 12.03 40.55 54.95
CA THR A 4 11.50 40.22 53.62
C THR A 4 10.26 39.34 53.81
N THR A 5 9.14 39.71 53.19
CA THR A 5 7.88 38.96 53.20
C THR A 5 7.76 38.20 51.87
N THR A 6 7.66 36.88 51.95
CA THR A 6 7.40 35.99 50.80
C THR A 6 5.93 35.56 50.84
N THR A 7 5.22 35.71 49.72
CA THR A 7 3.83 35.25 49.55
C THR A 7 3.85 33.95 48.76
N GLU A 8 3.32 32.88 49.35
CA GLU A 8 3.19 31.56 48.74
C GLU A 8 1.69 31.29 48.48
N LEU A 9 1.31 30.97 47.23
CA LEU A 9 -0.05 30.58 46.88
C LEU A 9 -0.22 29.07 47.03
N ALA A 10 -1.09 28.65 47.95
CA ALA A 10 -1.53 27.27 48.08
C ALA A 10 -2.71 26.98 47.12
N THR A 11 -2.64 25.87 46.40
CA THR A 11 -3.75 25.34 45.57
C THR A 11 -4.35 24.13 46.27
N THR A 12 -5.64 24.17 46.58
CA THR A 12 -6.38 23.10 47.26
C THR A 12 -6.96 22.13 46.24
N VAL A 13 -6.67 20.83 46.38
CA VAL A 13 -7.28 19.74 45.61
C VAL A 13 -8.31 19.05 46.49
N THR A 14 -9.58 19.06 46.08
CA THR A 14 -10.68 18.37 46.77
C THR A 14 -10.93 17.02 46.10
N THR A 15 -10.70 15.94 46.83
CA THR A 15 -11.14 14.58 46.47
C THR A 15 -12.32 14.19 47.35
N GLU A 16 -13.50 14.00 46.76
CA GLU A 16 -14.65 13.42 47.44
C GLU A 16 -14.69 11.90 47.19
N SER A 17 -14.69 11.16 48.30
CA SER A 17 -14.92 9.71 48.36
C SER A 17 -16.23 9.52 49.14
N THR A 18 -17.19 8.81 48.55
CA THR A 18 -18.46 8.51 49.22
C THR A 18 -18.71 7.01 49.20
N THR A 19 -18.63 6.42 50.39
CA THR A 19 -19.05 5.05 50.70
C THR A 19 -20.54 5.10 51.05
N ALA A 20 -21.36 4.26 50.41
CA ALA A 20 -22.78 4.13 50.75
C ALA A 20 -23.12 2.69 51.14
N THR A 21 -23.63 2.54 52.36
CA THR A 21 -24.14 1.31 52.97
C THR A 21 -25.65 1.18 52.71
N THR A 22 -26.09 -0.04 52.44
CA THR A 22 -27.43 -0.48 52.06
C THR A 22 -28.46 -0.42 53.21
N THR A 23 -29.68 0.07 52.93
CA THR A 23 -30.93 -0.37 53.60
C THR A 23 -32.10 -0.35 52.60
N LYS A 24 -32.90 -1.41 52.61
CA LYS A 24 -34.08 -1.67 51.76
C LYS A 24 -35.25 -0.75 52.09
N GLU A 25 -35.95 -0.27 51.08
CA GLU A 25 -37.42 -0.22 51.07
C GLU A 25 -37.95 -0.21 49.63
N ALA A 26 -39.07 -0.91 49.42
CA ALA A 26 -39.60 -1.24 48.10
C ALA A 26 -40.47 -0.11 47.55
N THR A 27 -40.25 0.28 46.29
CA THR A 27 -41.22 1.05 45.51
C THR A 27 -41.18 0.57 44.06
N THR A 28 -42.32 0.06 43.62
CA THR A 28 -42.55 -0.51 42.30
C THR A 28 -42.63 0.60 41.25
N SER A 29 -41.68 0.65 40.32
CA SER A 29 -41.74 1.49 39.12
C SER A 29 -41.49 0.65 37.87
N LYS A 30 -42.50 0.69 37.00
CA LYS A 30 -42.65 -0.04 35.75
C LYS A 30 -41.59 0.43 34.74
N THR A 31 -40.65 -0.44 34.38
CA THR A 31 -39.66 -0.18 33.34
C THR A 31 -40.06 -0.91 32.07
N THR A 32 -40.31 -0.15 31.01
CA THR A 32 -40.53 -0.65 29.65
C THR A 32 -39.17 -1.01 29.04
N THR A 33 -38.84 -2.30 29.06
CA THR A 33 -37.66 -2.84 28.36
C THR A 33 -38.01 -3.02 26.88
N THR A 34 -37.33 -2.28 26.00
CA THR A 34 -37.35 -2.57 24.56
C THR A 34 -36.24 -3.58 24.29
N GLU A 35 -36.64 -4.83 24.08
CA GLU A 35 -35.77 -5.94 23.70
C GLU A 35 -35.44 -5.80 22.20
N LEU A 36 -34.19 -5.51 21.85
CA LEU A 36 -33.71 -5.67 20.47
C LEU A 36 -33.33 -7.14 20.28
N ALA A 37 -34.22 -7.89 19.62
CA ALA A 37 -33.95 -9.24 19.17
C ALA A 37 -32.78 -9.23 18.16
N THR A 38 -31.69 -9.91 18.51
CA THR A 38 -30.60 -10.19 17.57
C THR A 38 -30.89 -11.53 16.90
N THR A 39 -31.33 -11.49 15.64
CA THR A 39 -31.51 -12.69 14.83
C THR A 39 -30.14 -13.15 14.34
N VAL A 40 -29.65 -14.27 14.87
CA VAL A 40 -28.48 -14.97 14.35
C VAL A 40 -28.95 -15.88 13.22
N THR A 41 -28.74 -15.45 11.97
CA THR A 41 -28.93 -16.30 10.80
C THR A 41 -27.63 -17.07 10.56
N THR A 42 -27.60 -18.34 10.96
CA THR A 42 -26.54 -19.28 10.54
C THR A 42 -26.84 -19.81 9.14
N GLU A 43 -26.20 -19.24 8.12
CA GLU A 43 -26.14 -19.84 6.79
C GLU A 43 -25.10 -20.96 6.76
N SER A 44 -25.58 -22.20 6.81
CA SER A 44 -24.79 -23.40 6.52
C SER A 44 -24.64 -23.54 5.01
N THR A 45 -23.49 -23.16 4.47
CA THR A 45 -23.11 -23.45 3.09
C THR A 45 -22.37 -24.79 3.03
N THR A 46 -23.08 -25.82 2.60
CA THR A 46 -22.54 -27.12 2.20
C THR A 46 -21.67 -26.90 0.95
N SER A 47 -20.39 -27.25 1.04
CA SER A 47 -19.48 -27.25 -0.10
C SER A 47 -19.52 -28.61 -0.79
N GLU A 48 -20.10 -28.66 -1.99
CA GLU A 48 -19.93 -29.79 -2.90
C GLU A 48 -18.58 -29.67 -3.60
N ALA A 49 -17.67 -30.59 -3.28
CA ALA A 49 -16.42 -30.78 -3.98
C ALA A 49 -16.71 -31.45 -5.34
N THR A 50 -16.68 -30.67 -6.41
CA THR A 50 -16.69 -31.20 -7.78
C THR A 50 -15.24 -31.33 -8.26
N THR A 51 -14.71 -32.55 -8.19
CA THR A 51 -13.46 -32.95 -8.84
C THR A 51 -13.68 -33.00 -10.35
N THR A 52 -13.14 -32.03 -11.09
CA THR A 52 -13.03 -32.12 -12.55
C THR A 52 -11.61 -32.52 -12.91
N GLU A 53 -11.47 -33.80 -13.27
CA GLU A 53 -10.28 -34.39 -13.87
C GLU A 53 -10.17 -33.90 -15.31
N VAL A 54 -9.13 -33.10 -15.63
CA VAL A 54 -8.82 -32.71 -17.01
C VAL A 54 -7.59 -33.46 -17.47
N ALA A 55 -7.83 -34.32 -18.45
CA ALA A 55 -6.88 -35.18 -19.12
C ALA A 55 -5.66 -34.41 -19.65
N ARG A 56 -4.48 -34.90 -19.27
CA ARG A 56 -3.18 -34.51 -19.81
C ARG A 56 -3.03 -35.11 -21.21
N THR A 57 -3.25 -34.29 -22.23
CA THR A 57 -2.91 -34.65 -23.60
C THR A 57 -1.44 -34.31 -23.83
N SER A 58 -0.59 -35.35 -23.86
CA SER A 58 0.80 -35.25 -24.30
C SER A 58 0.81 -35.08 -25.82
N GLN A 59 1.27 -33.93 -26.30
CA GLN A 59 1.47 -33.67 -27.72
C GLN A 59 2.98 -33.71 -28.02
N THR A 60 3.38 -34.77 -28.70
CA THR A 60 4.72 -35.01 -29.27
C THR A 60 4.66 -34.64 -30.75
N THR A 61 5.46 -33.67 -31.23
CA THR A 61 5.88 -33.55 -32.65
C THR A 61 6.97 -32.46 -32.79
N PRO A 62 7.72 -32.41 -33.90
CA PRO A 62 8.98 -33.13 -34.11
C PRO A 62 10.20 -32.19 -34.18
N GLU A 63 11.36 -32.78 -33.99
CA GLU A 63 12.68 -32.24 -34.27
C GLU A 63 12.83 -32.00 -35.78
N VAL A 64 13.05 -30.74 -36.18
CA VAL A 64 13.45 -30.39 -37.55
C VAL A 64 14.89 -29.88 -37.48
N THR A 65 15.79 -30.74 -37.91
CA THR A 65 17.18 -30.42 -38.23
C THR A 65 17.22 -29.79 -39.62
N ASP A 66 17.57 -28.51 -39.71
CA ASP A 66 18.03 -27.94 -40.98
C ASP A 66 19.38 -27.25 -40.76
N THR A 67 20.41 -27.94 -41.25
CA THR A 67 21.79 -27.46 -41.36
C THR A 67 21.90 -26.71 -42.67
N ALA A 68 21.99 -25.38 -42.62
CA ALA A 68 22.40 -24.56 -43.75
C ALA A 68 23.62 -23.73 -43.36
N THR A 69 24.76 -24.12 -43.92
CA THR A 69 26.04 -23.40 -43.86
C THR A 69 25.97 -22.16 -44.76
N PRO A 70 26.18 -20.93 -44.25
CA PRO A 70 26.33 -19.77 -45.11
C PRO A 70 27.76 -19.65 -45.64
N THR A 71 27.87 -19.58 -46.97
CA THR A 71 29.07 -19.23 -47.73
C THR A 71 29.48 -17.79 -47.46
N ILE A 72 30.73 -17.58 -47.03
CA ILE A 72 31.33 -16.27 -46.79
C ILE A 72 31.72 -15.66 -48.14
N GLY A 73 30.89 -14.75 -48.65
CA GLY A 73 31.25 -13.83 -49.73
C GLY A 73 31.82 -12.55 -49.13
N THR A 74 33.12 -12.31 -49.33
CA THR A 74 33.81 -11.10 -48.84
C THR A 74 33.60 -9.95 -49.83
N THR A 75 32.61 -9.10 -49.57
CA THR A 75 32.46 -7.80 -50.24
C THR A 75 32.99 -6.70 -49.30
N PRO A 76 33.87 -5.79 -49.76
CA PRO A 76 34.32 -4.68 -48.92
C PRO A 76 33.16 -3.70 -48.71
N MET A 77 32.65 -3.64 -47.47
CA MET A 77 31.65 -2.65 -47.06
C MET A 77 32.30 -1.27 -46.96
N ALA A 78 31.78 -0.33 -47.74
CA ALA A 78 32.01 1.08 -47.55
C ALA A 78 31.49 1.50 -46.17
N VAL A 79 32.35 2.15 -45.39
CA VAL A 79 32.00 2.73 -44.09
C VAL A 79 31.16 3.98 -44.34
N GLU A 80 29.85 3.80 -44.41
CA GLU A 80 28.90 4.91 -44.41
C GLU A 80 28.77 5.41 -42.96
N GLY A 81 29.23 6.65 -42.74
CA GLY A 81 29.22 7.28 -41.42
C GLY A 81 27.80 7.49 -40.92
N THR A 82 27.31 6.57 -40.08
CA THR A 82 26.02 6.70 -39.42
C THR A 82 26.11 7.79 -38.36
N THR A 83 25.70 9.01 -38.72
CA THR A 83 25.48 10.09 -37.76
C THR A 83 24.47 9.60 -36.71
N PRO A 84 24.78 9.60 -35.40
CA PRO A 84 23.82 9.20 -34.39
C PRO A 84 22.64 10.17 -34.44
N LYS A 85 21.48 9.64 -34.85
CA LYS A 85 20.21 10.35 -34.80
C LYS A 85 19.87 10.54 -33.33
N THR A 86 20.27 11.68 -32.78
CA THR A 86 19.87 12.14 -31.45
C THR A 86 18.35 12.28 -31.44
N THR A 87 17.66 11.25 -30.98
CA THR A 87 16.23 11.31 -30.68
C THR A 87 16.08 12.33 -29.56
N ALA A 88 15.68 13.55 -29.92
CA ALA A 88 15.35 14.59 -28.95
C ALA A 88 14.31 14.00 -27.99
N LEU A 89 14.72 13.84 -26.73
CA LEU A 89 13.83 13.41 -25.67
C LEU A 89 12.82 14.53 -25.49
N THR A 90 11.62 14.37 -26.04
CA THR A 90 10.54 15.34 -25.87
C THR A 90 10.19 15.37 -24.38
N THR A 91 10.75 16.33 -23.66
CA THR A 91 10.43 16.60 -22.25
C THR A 91 8.98 17.03 -22.20
N LYS A 92 8.07 16.06 -22.02
CA LYS A 92 6.65 16.33 -21.78
C LYS A 92 6.59 17.27 -20.59
N LYS A 93 6.08 18.48 -20.81
CA LYS A 93 5.92 19.49 -19.75
C LYS A 93 5.18 18.79 -18.61
N ILE A 94 5.78 18.80 -17.42
CA ILE A 94 5.14 18.28 -16.21
C ILE A 94 3.93 19.17 -15.98
N THR A 95 2.78 18.79 -16.52
CA THR A 95 1.52 19.36 -16.12
C THR A 95 1.34 18.88 -14.70
N ARG A 96 1.76 19.69 -13.73
CA ARG A 96 1.33 19.53 -12.35
C ARG A 96 -0.18 19.66 -12.45
N CYS A 97 -0.85 18.52 -12.51
CA CYS A 97 -2.25 18.51 -12.91
C CYS A 97 -3.07 19.43 -12.02
N LEU A 98 -2.59 19.67 -10.80
CA LEU A 98 -3.20 20.57 -9.83
C LEU A 98 -2.17 21.23 -8.89
N GLY A 99 -2.47 22.45 -8.40
CA GLY A 99 -1.64 23.20 -7.45
C GLY A 99 -1.53 22.54 -6.07
N ARG A 100 -0.45 22.83 -5.33
CA ARG A 100 -0.13 22.19 -4.02
C ARG A 100 -1.21 22.40 -2.94
N SER A 101 -2.01 23.47 -3.02
CA SER A 101 -3.03 23.87 -2.03
C SER A 101 -4.32 23.07 -2.11
N ASP A 102 -4.74 22.66 -3.30
CA ASP A 102 -6.09 22.11 -3.52
C ASP A 102 -6.19 20.61 -3.15
N PHE A 103 -5.05 20.04 -2.69
CA PHE A 103 -4.77 18.60 -2.65
C PHE A 103 -4.11 18.09 -1.38
N ALA A 104 -4.00 18.89 -0.32
CA ALA A 104 -3.52 18.38 0.97
C ALA A 104 -4.29 17.11 1.40
N ASN A 105 -5.57 17.02 1.02
CA ASN A 105 -6.52 16.02 1.52
C ASN A 105 -6.81 14.87 0.52
N ILE A 106 -6.33 14.91 -0.73
CA ILE A 106 -6.62 13.81 -1.67
C ILE A 106 -5.61 12.68 -1.60
N TYR A 107 -4.39 13.02 -1.17
CA TYR A 107 -3.26 12.11 -1.25
C TYR A 107 -3.06 11.50 0.12
N ASP A 108 -3.14 10.18 0.20
CA ASP A 108 -2.81 9.45 1.41
C ASP A 108 -1.34 9.00 1.37
N ASN A 109 -0.76 8.85 2.55
CA ASN A 109 0.58 8.35 2.75
C ASN A 109 0.57 6.82 2.59
N SER A 110 1.21 6.33 1.54
CA SER A 110 1.49 4.90 1.37
C SER A 110 2.67 4.54 2.27
N SER A 111 2.43 3.69 3.27
CA SER A 111 3.41 3.32 4.27
C SER A 111 3.81 1.86 4.13
N TYR A 112 5.05 1.56 4.51
CA TYR A 112 5.51 0.20 4.72
C TYR A 112 5.54 -0.11 6.22
N TYR A 113 5.46 -1.40 6.53
CA TYR A 113 5.55 -1.95 7.87
C TYR A 113 6.48 -3.15 7.86
N TYR A 114 7.51 -3.08 8.68
CA TYR A 114 8.62 -4.03 8.68
C TYR A 114 8.57 -4.95 9.89
N ASN A 115 8.92 -6.22 9.68
CA ASN A 115 9.22 -7.15 10.76
C ASN A 115 10.72 -7.46 10.77
N TYR A 116 11.41 -7.02 11.83
CA TYR A 116 12.86 -7.21 11.98
C TYR A 116 13.32 -8.66 12.16
N ARG A 117 12.44 -9.56 12.63
CA ARG A 117 12.79 -10.98 12.88
C ARG A 117 12.74 -11.82 11.61
N VAL A 118 11.76 -11.53 10.75
CA VAL A 118 11.50 -12.25 9.50
C VAL A 118 12.14 -11.53 8.30
N GLY A 119 12.43 -10.24 8.45
CA GLY A 119 13.05 -9.41 7.44
C GLY A 119 12.15 -9.14 6.25
N VAL A 120 10.85 -8.89 6.47
CA VAL A 120 9.83 -8.67 5.42
C VAL A 120 9.00 -7.41 5.64
N HIS A 121 8.52 -6.84 4.54
CA HIS A 121 7.66 -5.68 4.48
C HIS A 121 6.21 -6.03 4.09
N ALA A 122 5.27 -5.37 4.75
CA ALA A 122 3.89 -5.20 4.31
C ALA A 122 3.60 -3.73 4.01
N PHE A 123 2.51 -3.45 3.30
CA PHE A 123 2.22 -2.12 2.79
C PHE A 123 0.74 -1.78 2.99
N CYS A 124 0.48 -0.62 3.59
CA CYS A 124 -0.86 -0.08 3.78
C CYS A 124 -0.83 1.45 3.76
N PRO A 125 -1.93 2.11 3.34
CA PRO A 125 -2.10 3.52 3.63
C PRO A 125 -2.06 3.75 5.14
N ALA A 126 -1.36 4.80 5.60
CA ALA A 126 -1.22 5.10 7.03
C ALA A 126 -2.57 5.33 7.72
N SER A 127 -3.53 5.87 6.96
CA SER A 127 -4.88 6.15 7.44
C SER A 127 -5.81 4.92 7.44
N ASP A 128 -5.47 3.86 6.68
CA ASP A 128 -6.34 2.69 6.49
C ASP A 128 -6.15 1.65 7.61
N LYS A 129 -7.01 1.76 8.64
CA LYS A 129 -7.00 0.83 9.77
C LYS A 129 -7.41 -0.59 9.41
N ILE A 130 -8.21 -0.78 8.36
CA ILE A 130 -8.66 -2.10 7.91
C ILE A 130 -7.49 -2.84 7.26
N CYS A 131 -6.76 -2.17 6.37
CA CYS A 131 -5.54 -2.71 5.78
C CYS A 131 -4.51 -3.06 6.86
N ILE A 132 -4.28 -2.15 7.82
CA ILE A 132 -3.34 -2.37 8.93
C ILE A 132 -3.75 -3.59 9.77
N ALA A 133 -5.04 -3.72 10.10
CA ALA A 133 -5.55 -4.89 10.82
C ALA A 133 -5.34 -6.19 10.03
N GLN A 134 -5.52 -6.15 8.71
CA GLN A 134 -5.31 -7.32 7.84
C GLN A 134 -3.84 -7.76 7.78
N ILE A 135 -2.88 -6.83 7.73
CA ILE A 135 -1.45 -7.21 7.78
C ILE A 135 -1.04 -7.73 9.16
N GLN A 136 -1.68 -7.25 10.23
CA GLN A 136 -1.46 -7.75 11.60
C GLN A 136 -2.02 -9.16 11.80
N SER A 137 -3.24 -9.43 11.31
CA SER A 137 -3.89 -10.74 11.46
C SER A 137 -3.19 -11.87 10.69
N ASN A 138 -2.31 -11.54 9.74
CA ASN A 138 -1.51 -12.49 8.98
C ASN A 138 -0.43 -13.23 9.80
N GLY A 139 -0.25 -12.92 11.09
CA GLY A 139 0.63 -13.66 12.00
C GLY A 139 2.14 -13.43 11.78
N ILE A 140 2.53 -12.48 10.94
CA ILE A 140 3.95 -12.16 10.67
C ILE A 140 4.51 -11.25 11.77
N GLY A 141 3.66 -10.49 12.48
CA GLY A 141 4.05 -9.65 13.62
C GLY A 141 4.76 -8.35 13.23
N TYR A 142 4.23 -7.62 12.24
CA TYR A 142 4.82 -6.34 11.80
C TYR A 142 4.89 -5.30 12.93
N ASP A 143 5.96 -4.52 12.98
CA ASP A 143 6.13 -3.45 13.97
C ASP A 143 5.48 -2.15 13.48
N MET A 144 4.38 -1.76 14.13
CA MET A 144 3.60 -0.56 13.77
C MET A 144 4.21 0.75 14.27
N ARG A 145 5.28 0.69 15.08
CA ARG A 145 5.87 1.87 15.73
C ARG A 145 7.27 2.17 15.20
N ARG A 146 8.17 1.19 15.22
CA ARG A 146 9.58 1.36 14.79
C ARG A 146 9.83 0.81 13.39
N GLY A 147 9.05 -0.19 12.97
CA GLY A 147 9.14 -0.79 11.64
C GLY A 147 8.32 -0.04 10.57
N MET A 148 7.76 1.13 10.88
CA MET A 148 6.93 1.88 9.94
C MET A 148 7.74 2.97 9.24
N GLY A 149 7.50 3.16 7.94
CA GLY A 149 8.04 4.31 7.22
C GLY A 149 7.20 4.70 6.01
N LEU A 150 7.43 5.93 5.52
CA LEU A 150 6.75 6.47 4.36
C LEU A 150 7.45 6.00 3.07
N MET A 151 6.70 5.36 2.18
CA MET A 151 7.18 4.95 0.86
C MET A 151 6.84 5.99 -0.21
N GLY A 152 5.74 6.72 -0.02
CA GLY A 152 5.29 7.73 -0.96
C GLY A 152 3.87 8.17 -0.67
N ARG A 153 3.23 8.78 -1.67
CA ARG A 153 1.83 9.20 -1.59
C ARG A 153 1.08 8.71 -2.81
N ALA A 154 -0.16 8.29 -2.61
CA ALA A 154 -1.09 7.88 -3.66
C ALA A 154 -2.37 8.69 -3.54
N VAL A 155 -3.09 8.88 -4.64
CA VAL A 155 -4.45 9.43 -4.58
C VAL A 155 -5.31 8.43 -3.81
N SER A 156 -6.03 8.91 -2.82
CA SER A 156 -6.90 8.09 -1.97
C SER A 156 -7.93 7.32 -2.79
N LEU A 157 -8.36 6.17 -2.25
CA LEU A 157 -9.26 5.23 -2.90
C LEU A 157 -10.69 5.76 -3.11
N ALA A 158 -11.07 6.84 -2.44
CA ALA A 158 -12.42 7.37 -2.56
C ALA A 158 -12.69 7.94 -3.97
N GLU A 159 -13.81 7.53 -4.57
CA GLU A 159 -14.10 7.82 -6.00
C GLU A 159 -14.14 9.32 -6.33
N HIS A 160 -14.56 10.15 -5.38
CA HIS A 160 -14.60 11.60 -5.56
C HIS A 160 -13.18 12.21 -5.69
N TYR A 161 -12.15 11.61 -5.10
CA TYR A 161 -10.77 12.08 -5.26
C TYR A 161 -10.21 11.74 -6.64
N ILE A 162 -10.39 10.51 -7.12
CA ILE A 162 -9.92 10.14 -8.46
C ILE A 162 -10.71 10.88 -9.55
N SER A 163 -11.99 11.18 -9.33
CA SER A 163 -12.79 12.02 -10.24
C SER A 163 -12.22 13.43 -10.38
N ARG A 164 -11.80 14.06 -9.28
CA ARG A 164 -11.12 15.37 -9.31
C ARG A 164 -9.80 15.33 -10.06
N VAL A 165 -9.03 14.25 -9.92
CA VAL A 165 -7.77 14.08 -10.66
C VAL A 165 -8.05 13.88 -12.15
N ARG A 166 -9.05 13.08 -12.53
CA ARG A 166 -9.46 12.89 -13.94
C ARG A 166 -9.91 14.19 -14.59
N ALA A 167 -10.62 15.05 -13.85
CA ALA A 167 -11.08 16.34 -14.34
C ALA A 167 -9.94 17.33 -14.58
N ALA A 168 -8.89 17.27 -13.77
CA ALA A 168 -7.80 18.24 -13.82
C ALA A 168 -6.54 17.77 -14.55
N CYS A 169 -6.42 16.46 -14.80
CA CYS A 169 -5.23 15.88 -15.39
C CYS A 169 -5.55 15.23 -16.72
N SER A 170 -5.05 15.81 -17.82
CA SER A 170 -5.17 15.23 -19.16
C SER A 170 -4.60 13.80 -19.25
N GLU A 171 -3.58 13.51 -18.45
CA GLU A 171 -2.85 12.25 -18.42
C GLU A 171 -3.43 11.22 -17.43
N TRP A 172 -4.66 11.40 -16.93
CA TRP A 172 -5.26 10.51 -15.93
C TRP A 172 -5.25 9.02 -16.31
N ARG A 173 -5.14 8.68 -17.60
CA ARG A 173 -5.03 7.29 -18.09
C ARG A 173 -3.75 6.58 -17.65
N ASP A 174 -2.73 7.33 -17.27
CA ASP A 174 -1.47 6.82 -16.71
C ASP A 174 -1.62 6.36 -15.25
N LEU A 175 -2.74 6.72 -14.60
CA LEU A 175 -3.09 6.29 -13.26
C LEU A 175 -3.52 4.83 -13.25
N LYS A 176 -2.96 4.07 -12.32
CA LYS A 176 -3.33 2.69 -12.03
C LYS A 176 -3.65 2.55 -10.54
N LEU A 177 -4.60 1.68 -10.24
CA LEU A 177 -4.91 1.34 -8.86
C LEU A 177 -3.80 0.44 -8.31
N LEU A 178 -2.99 0.99 -7.41
CA LEU A 178 -1.95 0.24 -6.71
C LEU A 178 -2.58 -0.59 -5.60
N ALA A 179 -2.27 -1.87 -5.59
CA ALA A 179 -2.53 -2.77 -4.48
C ALA A 179 -1.32 -3.69 -4.24
N PHE A 180 -1.36 -4.40 -3.12
CA PHE A 180 -0.34 -5.39 -2.76
C PHE A 180 -0.97 -6.75 -2.53
N THR A 181 -0.47 -7.76 -3.23
CA THR A 181 -0.90 -9.15 -3.07
C THR A 181 0.14 -9.91 -2.23
N LYS A 182 -0.31 -10.65 -1.22
CA LYS A 182 0.55 -11.51 -0.42
C LYS A 182 0.96 -12.74 -1.23
N SER A 183 2.25 -13.07 -1.20
CA SER A 183 2.83 -14.26 -1.83
C SER A 183 3.79 -14.94 -0.84
N GLY A 184 3.32 -15.93 -0.10
CA GLY A 184 4.09 -16.46 1.03
C GLY A 184 4.24 -15.40 2.13
N LYS A 185 5.48 -15.03 2.47
CA LYS A 185 5.77 -14.01 3.50
C LYS A 185 6.01 -12.59 2.95
N LYS A 186 6.03 -12.42 1.63
CA LYS A 186 6.28 -11.11 0.98
C LYS A 186 5.01 -10.54 0.34
N TYR A 187 5.06 -9.26 0.03
CA TYR A 187 4.00 -8.56 -0.70
C TYR A 187 4.49 -8.06 -2.06
N LEU A 188 3.70 -8.31 -3.10
CA LEU A 188 4.01 -7.94 -4.47
C LEU A 188 3.09 -6.81 -4.95
N HIS A 189 3.66 -5.82 -5.62
CA HIS A 189 2.90 -4.80 -6.33
C HIS A 189 1.93 -5.43 -7.32
N ASN A 190 0.71 -4.92 -7.31
CA ASN A 190 -0.35 -5.29 -8.22
C ASN A 190 -1.02 -4.01 -8.72
N LEU A 191 -0.75 -3.65 -9.98
CA LEU A 191 -1.32 -2.45 -10.63
C LEU A 191 -2.69 -2.71 -11.28
N GLU A 192 -3.22 -3.93 -11.15
CA GLU A 192 -4.59 -4.28 -11.50
C GLU A 192 -5.55 -4.05 -10.31
N GLY A 193 -5.02 -3.60 -9.17
CA GLY A 193 -5.80 -3.27 -7.98
C GLY A 193 -6.24 -4.46 -7.12
N ARG A 194 -5.65 -5.65 -7.31
CA ARG A 194 -5.96 -6.85 -6.51
C ARG A 194 -5.16 -6.88 -5.20
N GLY A 195 -5.84 -7.22 -4.10
CA GLY A 195 -5.25 -7.34 -2.77
C GLY A 195 -5.41 -6.08 -1.91
N LEU A 196 -4.39 -5.75 -1.12
CA LEU A 196 -4.35 -4.62 -0.19
C LEU A 196 -4.16 -3.31 -0.95
N LYS A 197 -5.26 -2.61 -1.23
CA LYS A 197 -5.28 -1.38 -2.02
C LYS A 197 -4.55 -0.24 -1.28
N GLN A 198 -3.73 0.51 -2.02
CA GLN A 198 -3.02 1.68 -1.50
C GLN A 198 -3.59 3.00 -1.98
N GLY A 199 -4.14 3.02 -3.19
CA GLY A 199 -4.55 4.25 -3.86
C GLY A 199 -4.18 4.24 -5.35
N TRP A 200 -4.52 5.32 -6.03
CA TRP A 200 -4.16 5.50 -7.44
C TRP A 200 -2.79 6.16 -7.55
N VAL A 201 -1.93 5.57 -8.38
CA VAL A 201 -0.57 6.04 -8.63
C VAL A 201 -0.36 6.19 -10.13
N SER A 202 0.46 7.16 -10.53
CA SER A 202 0.87 7.28 -11.94
C SER A 202 2.02 6.33 -12.23
N THR A 203 1.94 5.66 -13.38
CA THR A 203 2.99 4.77 -13.88
C THR A 203 3.98 5.48 -14.81
N VAL A 204 3.72 6.75 -15.13
CA VAL A 204 4.54 7.58 -16.02
C VAL A 204 5.16 8.73 -15.22
N LYS A 205 6.49 8.84 -15.26
CA LYS A 205 7.22 9.92 -14.58
C LYS A 205 6.73 11.29 -15.07
N GLY A 206 6.41 12.19 -14.14
CA GLY A 206 5.91 13.53 -14.40
C GLY A 206 4.40 13.61 -14.67
N SER A 207 3.70 12.47 -14.79
CA SER A 207 2.26 12.43 -15.04
C SER A 207 1.47 12.46 -13.73
N CYS A 208 0.37 13.22 -13.70
CA CYS A 208 -0.54 13.34 -12.55
C CYS A 208 0.15 13.69 -11.21
N GLY A 209 1.26 14.44 -11.24
CA GLY A 209 2.01 14.81 -10.03
C GLY A 209 2.98 13.75 -9.49
N ALA A 210 3.17 12.63 -10.20
CA ALA A 210 4.22 11.67 -9.87
C ALA A 210 5.60 12.23 -10.24
N ASN A 211 6.40 12.55 -9.23
CA ASN A 211 7.72 13.15 -9.45
C ASN A 211 8.85 12.10 -9.43
N VAL A 212 8.57 10.92 -8.89
CA VAL A 212 9.59 9.90 -8.63
C VAL A 212 9.06 8.51 -9.02
N PRO A 213 9.81 7.73 -9.83
CA PRO A 213 9.44 6.35 -10.11
C PRO A 213 9.64 5.47 -8.87
N ILE A 214 8.76 4.49 -8.68
CA ILE A 214 8.92 3.47 -7.64
C ILE A 214 9.61 2.27 -8.27
N ARG A 215 10.82 1.95 -7.80
CA ARG A 215 11.56 0.74 -8.19
C ARG A 215 11.28 -0.38 -7.20
N ARG A 216 11.44 -1.61 -7.68
CA ARG A 216 11.29 -2.84 -6.90
C ARG A 216 12.68 -3.37 -6.56
N TRP A 217 12.89 -3.69 -5.29
CA TRP A 217 14.14 -4.17 -4.72
C TRP A 217 13.91 -5.53 -4.07
N LYS A 218 14.69 -6.53 -4.47
CA LYS A 218 14.64 -7.86 -3.87
C LYS A 218 15.66 -7.92 -2.74
N SER A 219 15.27 -8.39 -1.58
CA SER A 219 16.21 -8.61 -0.49
C SER A 219 17.25 -9.68 -0.85
N ARG A 220 18.49 -9.49 -0.42
CA ARG A 220 19.59 -10.46 -0.54
C ARG A 220 19.57 -11.52 0.56
N VAL A 221 18.90 -11.23 1.68
CA VAL A 221 18.98 -12.01 2.93
C VAL A 221 17.64 -12.61 3.36
N SER A 222 16.54 -12.24 2.70
CA SER A 222 15.20 -12.73 2.97
C SER A 222 14.39 -12.82 1.68
N ASP A 223 13.20 -13.42 1.75
CA ASP A 223 12.25 -13.45 0.64
C ASP A 223 11.58 -12.10 0.34
N ASP A 224 12.00 -11.04 1.01
CA ASP A 224 11.31 -9.75 0.96
C ASP A 224 11.40 -9.02 -0.37
N MET A 225 10.40 -8.19 -0.61
CA MET A 225 10.31 -7.27 -1.73
C MET A 225 10.00 -5.88 -1.20
N MET A 226 10.97 -4.97 -1.34
CA MET A 226 10.83 -3.57 -0.96
C MET A 226 10.63 -2.68 -2.19
N TYR A 227 9.92 -1.57 -1.99
CA TYR A 227 9.67 -0.60 -3.05
C TYR A 227 10.16 0.77 -2.62
N GLY A 228 10.89 1.45 -3.50
CA GLY A 228 11.55 2.69 -3.18
C GLY A 228 12.23 3.30 -4.39
N VAL A 229 12.73 4.52 -4.24
CA VAL A 229 13.38 5.28 -5.32
C VAL A 229 14.75 4.68 -5.64
N ASP A 230 15.56 4.51 -4.60
CA ASP A 230 16.92 4.01 -4.65
C ASP A 230 17.27 3.35 -3.31
N LEU A 231 17.69 2.08 -3.37
CA LEU A 231 18.17 1.30 -2.24
C LEU A 231 19.54 0.67 -2.51
N GLU A 232 20.31 1.13 -3.51
CA GLU A 232 21.64 0.57 -3.82
C GLU A 232 22.64 0.70 -2.66
N TRP A 233 22.47 1.73 -1.83
CA TRP A 233 23.27 1.96 -0.64
C TRP A 233 22.98 0.94 0.48
N ASN A 234 21.85 0.23 0.43
CA ASN A 234 21.42 -0.69 1.47
C ASN A 234 21.94 -2.09 1.16
N THR A 235 22.83 -2.61 2.00
CA THR A 235 23.45 -3.93 1.83
C THR A 235 22.47 -5.10 1.85
N TRP A 236 21.23 -4.88 2.29
CA TRP A 236 20.18 -5.88 2.29
C TRP A 236 19.45 -5.99 0.94
N TYR A 237 19.61 -5.02 0.01
CA TYR A 237 18.88 -4.94 -1.27
C TYR A 237 19.79 -4.83 -2.51
#